data_AF-A1UHF6-F1
#
_entry.id   AF-A1UHF6-F1
#
_cell.length_a   1.000
_cell.length_b   1.000
_cell.length_c   1.000
_cell.angle_alpha   90.00
_cell.angle_beta   90.00
_cell.angle_gamma   90.00
#
_symmetry.space_group_name_H-M   'P 1'
#
loop_
_entity.id
_entity.type
_entity.pdbx_description
1 polymer ?
#
loop_
_entity_poly.entity_id
_entity_poly.type
_entity_poly.pdbx_seq_one_letter_code
_entity_poly.pdbx_strand_id
1 'polypeptide(L)'
;MTEPIEPTMLIRTIGGEPMLSADAMSLLFGVTPEAITEHSTDPITVFPAEWIKAGRRRTREAQAATGRDDILAVLAYWARKDRDMVITVEEGDQ
;
A
#
# COMPACT_ATOMS: atom_id res chain seq x y z
N MET A 1 -3.78 10.71 24.27
CA MET A 1 -4.58 11.31 23.18
C MET A 1 -4.06 10.66 21.91
N THR A 2 -4.78 9.67 21.39
CA THR A 2 -4.44 9.05 20.10
C THR A 2 -5.02 9.98 19.05
N GLU A 3 -4.18 10.56 18.20
CA GLU A 3 -4.65 11.43 17.12
C GLU A 3 -5.60 10.64 16.20
N PRO A 4 -6.65 11.30 15.65
CA PRO A 4 -7.54 10.64 14.71
C PRO A 4 -6.73 10.22 13.49
N ILE A 5 -6.78 8.92 13.21
CA ILE A 5 -6.13 8.34 12.04
C ILE A 5 -6.86 8.86 10.81
N GLU A 6 -6.25 9.77 10.06
CA GLU A 6 -6.80 10.26 8.80
C GLU A 6 -6.93 9.09 7.80
N PRO A 7 -8.13 8.82 7.27
CA PRO A 7 -8.32 7.76 6.28
C PRO A 7 -7.55 8.14 5.00
N THR A 8 -6.43 7.46 4.74
CA THR A 8 -5.69 7.64 3.49
C THR A 8 -6.26 6.71 2.43
N MET A 9 -6.58 7.27 1.27
CA MET A 9 -7.03 6.51 0.10
C MET A 9 -5.86 5.71 -0.49
N LEU A 10 -5.90 4.38 -0.33
CA LEU A 10 -4.83 3.49 -0.76
C LEU A 10 -5.08 2.85 -2.13
N ILE A 11 -6.34 2.79 -2.56
CA ILE A 11 -6.73 2.30 -3.88
C ILE A 11 -7.55 3.41 -4.55
N ARG A 12 -7.21 3.69 -5.81
CA ARG A 12 -7.95 4.62 -6.69
C ARG A 12 -8.31 3.90 -7.98
N THR A 13 -9.51 4.14 -8.51
CA THR A 13 -9.91 3.60 -9.82
C THR A 13 -9.54 4.60 -10.91
N ILE A 14 -8.69 4.20 -11.86
CA ILE A 14 -8.34 5.01 -13.03
C ILE A 14 -8.71 4.21 -14.28
N GLY A 15 -9.61 4.76 -15.11
CA GLY A 15 -10.05 4.07 -16.33
C GLY A 15 -10.76 2.74 -16.09
N GLY A 16 -11.33 2.53 -14.89
CA GLY A 16 -11.96 1.27 -14.48
C GLY A 16 -11.00 0.27 -13.83
N GLU A 17 -9.70 0.58 -13.76
CA GLU A 17 -8.70 -0.29 -13.15
C GLU A 17 -8.32 0.19 -11.74
N PRO A 18 -8.34 -0.68 -10.71
CA PRO A 18 -7.88 -0.33 -9.38
C PRO A 18 -6.35 -0.19 -9.38
N MET A 19 -5.89 1.02 -9.10
CA MET A 19 -4.47 1.36 -8.96
C MET A 19 -4.15 1.65 -7.50
N LEU A 20 -2.98 1.19 -7.06
CA LEU A 20 -2.44 1.55 -5.75
C LEU A 20 -1.99 3.02 -5.74
N SER A 21 -2.26 3.75 -4.67
CA SER A 21 -1.69 5.08 -4.45
C SER A 21 -0.21 4.99 -4.06
N ALA A 22 0.49 6.13 -4.06
CA ALA A 22 1.88 6.18 -3.61
C ALA A 22 2.03 5.70 -2.16
N ASP A 23 1.08 6.05 -1.28
CA ASP A 23 1.05 5.57 0.10
C ASP A 23 0.88 4.05 0.20
N ALA A 24 0.02 3.48 -0.65
CA ALA A 24 -0.18 2.03 -0.67
C ALA A 24 1.07 1.28 -1.16
N MET A 25 1.71 1.79 -2.21
CA MET A 25 2.98 1.23 -2.69
C MET A 25 4.10 1.38 -1.65
N SER A 26 4.14 2.50 -0.96
CA SER A 26 5.07 2.78 0.12
C SER A 26 4.92 1.78 1.28
N LEU A 27 3.68 1.45 1.69
CA LEU A 27 3.40 0.41 2.68
C LEU A 27 3.80 -0.99 2.20
N LEU A 28 3.50 -1.31 0.93
CA LEU A 28 3.80 -2.59 0.32
C LEU A 28 5.32 -2.83 0.27
N PHE A 29 6.08 -1.85 -0.22
CA PHE A 29 7.54 -1.98 -0.37
C PHE A 29 8.31 -1.66 0.91
N GLY A 30 7.70 -0.97 1.88
CA GLY A 30 8.36 -0.53 3.11
C GLY A 30 9.35 0.60 2.85
N VAL A 31 9.01 1.53 1.96
CA VAL A 31 9.79 2.72 1.60
C VAL A 31 8.96 3.98 1.88
N THR A 32 9.50 5.18 1.72
CA THR A 32 8.71 6.41 1.93
C THR A 32 7.84 6.75 0.71
N PRO A 33 6.69 7.44 0.88
CA PRO A 33 5.87 7.88 -0.25
C PRO A 33 6.63 8.77 -1.23
N GLU A 34 7.56 9.60 -0.74
CA GLU A 34 8.40 10.47 -1.56
C GLU A 34 9.24 9.64 -2.53
N ALA A 35 9.85 8.55 -2.04
CA ALA A 35 10.63 7.65 -2.89
C ALA A 35 9.76 7.02 -3.99
N ILE A 36 8.50 6.68 -3.70
CA ILE A 36 7.56 6.20 -4.72
C ILE A 36 7.31 7.30 -5.77
N THR A 37 7.04 8.53 -5.34
CA THR A 37 6.74 9.63 -6.26
C THR A 37 7.93 10.01 -7.14
N GLU A 38 9.15 9.99 -6.59
CA GLU A 38 10.38 10.24 -7.35
C GLU A 38 10.59 9.18 -8.44
N HIS A 39 10.34 7.91 -8.11
CA HIS A 39 10.45 6.80 -9.06
C HIS A 39 9.30 6.75 -10.07
N SER A 40 8.10 7.18 -9.69
CA SER A 40 6.88 7.08 -10.51
C SER A 40 6.74 8.18 -11.58
N THR A 41 7.83 8.89 -11.91
CA THR A 41 7.86 9.95 -12.93
C THR A 41 7.75 9.41 -14.37
N ASP A 42 7.92 8.10 -14.57
CA ASP A 42 7.83 7.44 -15.87
C ASP A 42 6.61 6.50 -15.95
N PRO A 43 5.76 6.57 -17.00
CA PRO A 43 4.65 5.63 -17.18
C PRO A 43 5.05 4.15 -17.27
N ILE A 44 6.34 3.83 -17.48
CA ILE A 44 6.88 2.45 -17.45
C ILE A 44 7.80 2.29 -16.23
N THR A 45 7.31 2.68 -15.05
CA THR A 45 8.10 2.55 -13.81
C THR A 45 8.28 1.09 -13.44
N VAL A 46 9.47 0.55 -13.71
CA VAL A 46 9.94 -0.70 -13.09
C VAL A 46 10.53 -0.34 -11.74
N PHE A 47 9.88 -0.76 -10.64
CA PHE A 47 10.43 -0.56 -9.31
C PHE A 47 11.74 -1.33 -9.12
N PRO A 48 12.67 -0.80 -8.30
CA PRO A 48 13.92 -1.49 -7.98
C PRO A 48 13.70 -2.93 -7.49
N ALA A 49 14.59 -3.84 -7.85
CA ALA A 49 14.47 -5.25 -7.51
C ALA A 49 14.42 -5.47 -5.99
N GLU A 50 15.14 -4.66 -5.20
CA GLU A 50 15.06 -4.70 -3.75
C GLU A 50 13.67 -4.36 -3.21
N TRP A 51 12.94 -3.43 -3.82
CA TRP A 51 11.59 -3.06 -3.42
C TRP A 51 10.62 -4.19 -3.72
N ILE A 52 10.72 -4.80 -4.90
CA ILE A 52 9.92 -5.98 -5.24
C ILE A 52 10.19 -7.14 -4.27
N LYS A 53 11.46 -7.39 -3.92
CA LYS A 53 11.85 -8.41 -2.94
C LYS A 53 11.29 -8.08 -1.54
N ALA A 54 11.36 -6.82 -1.13
CA ALA A 54 10.79 -6.36 0.13
C ALA A 54 9.26 -6.53 0.15
N GLY A 55 8.57 -6.16 -0.93
CA GLY A 55 7.13 -6.35 -1.08
C GLY A 55 6.71 -7.80 -0.96
N ARG A 56 7.44 -8.72 -1.60
CA ARG A 56 7.19 -10.17 -1.44
C ARG A 56 7.38 -10.65 -0.01
N ARG A 57 8.43 -10.18 0.68
CA ARG A 57 8.68 -10.52 2.10
C ARG A 57 7.53 -10.01 2.98
N ARG A 58 7.16 -8.75 2.80
CA ARG A 58 6.12 -8.06 3.57
C ARG A 58 4.74 -8.66 3.34
N THR A 59 4.45 -9.10 2.12
CA THR A 59 3.23 -9.85 1.77
C THR A 59 3.15 -11.16 2.55
N ARG A 60 4.22 -11.96 2.55
CA ARG A 60 4.25 -13.24 3.30
C ARG A 60 4.11 -13.04 4.81
N GLU A 61 4.72 -12.00 5.35
CA GLU A 61 4.60 -11.66 6.77
C GLU A 61 3.17 -11.29 7.15
N ALA A 62 2.51 -10.45 6.35
CA ALA A 62 1.11 -10.09 6.56
C ALA A 62 0.17 -11.30 6.39
N GLN A 63 0.43 -12.17 5.40
CA GLN A 63 -0.30 -13.42 5.20
C GLN A 63 -0.19 -14.34 6.41
N ALA A 64 1.02 -14.55 6.92
CA ALA A 64 1.24 -15.36 8.11
C ALA A 64 0.56 -14.78 9.36
N ALA A 65 0.51 -13.46 9.48
CA ALA A 65 -0.08 -12.78 10.63
C ALA A 65 -1.62 -12.69 10.60
N THR A 66 -2.21 -12.56 9.41
CA THR A 66 -3.64 -12.29 9.24
C THR A 66 -4.43 -13.49 8.73
N GLY A 67 -3.76 -14.50 8.14
CA GLY A 67 -4.40 -15.61 7.43
C GLY A 67 -5.06 -15.22 6.10
N ARG A 68 -4.94 -13.96 5.67
CA ARG A 68 -5.50 -13.43 4.42
C ARG A 68 -4.41 -13.19 3.40
N ASP A 69 -4.72 -13.43 2.13
CA ASP A 69 -3.77 -13.33 1.01
C ASP A 69 -4.06 -12.18 0.03
N ASP A 70 -5.12 -11.42 0.25
CA ASP A 70 -5.46 -10.25 -0.55
C ASP A 70 -4.60 -9.02 -0.21
N ILE A 71 -4.41 -8.15 -1.22
CA ILE A 71 -3.56 -6.96 -1.09
C ILE A 71 -4.06 -5.99 -0.01
N LEU A 72 -5.39 -5.91 0.20
CA LEU A 72 -5.97 -5.05 1.23
C LEU A 72 -5.56 -5.51 2.64
N ALA A 73 -5.53 -6.82 2.89
CA ALA A 73 -5.03 -7.37 4.14
C ALA A 73 -3.54 -7.07 4.37
N VAL A 74 -2.72 -7.13 3.31
CA VAL A 74 -1.30 -6.77 3.37
C VAL A 74 -1.14 -5.30 3.75
N LEU A 75 -1.84 -4.41 3.04
CA LEU A 75 -1.80 -2.99 3.31
C LEU A 75 -2.29 -2.69 4.73
N ALA A 76 -3.40 -3.30 5.18
CA ALA A 76 -3.99 -3.04 6.50
C ALA A 76 -3.07 -3.46 7.63
N TYR A 77 -2.41 -4.60 7.47
CA TYR A 77 -1.41 -5.07 8.41
C TYR A 77 -0.27 -4.05 8.58
N TRP A 78 0.31 -3.58 7.47
CA TRP A 78 1.44 -2.66 7.50
C TRP A 78 1.06 -1.23 7.85
N ALA A 79 -0.12 -0.75 7.44
CA ALA A 79 -0.65 0.55 7.86
C ALA A 79 -0.76 0.61 9.39
N ARG A 80 -1.33 -0.43 10.01
CA ARG A 80 -1.43 -0.54 11.46
C ARG A 80 -0.06 -0.69 12.12
N LYS A 81 0.82 -1.51 11.54
CA LYS A 81 2.11 -1.86 12.16
C LYS A 81 3.15 -0.74 12.08
N ASP A 82 3.24 -0.05 10.94
CA ASP A 82 4.30 0.94 10.68
C ASP A 82 3.82 2.37 10.95
N ARG A 83 2.52 2.64 10.85
CA ARG A 83 1.98 4.02 10.89
C ARG A 83 0.86 4.22 11.91
N ASP A 84 0.48 3.17 12.66
CA ASP A 84 -0.71 3.17 13.53
C ASP A 84 -1.99 3.62 12.80
N MET A 85 -2.12 3.23 11.53
CA MET A 85 -3.22 3.62 10.64
C MET A 85 -4.26 2.51 10.45
N VAL A 86 -5.49 2.92 10.14
CA VAL A 86 -6.64 2.10 9.76
C VAL A 86 -6.98 2.45 8.33
N ILE A 87 -7.18 1.43 7.50
CA ILE A 87 -7.52 1.59 6.08
C ILE A 87 -9.02 1.60 5.92
N THR A 88 -9.52 2.57 5.17
CA THR A 88 -10.84 2.53 4.55
C THR A 88 -10.68 2.30 3.04
N VAL A 89 -11.57 1.50 2.47
CA VAL A 89 -11.72 1.33 1.03
C VAL A 89 -13.00 2.02 0.65
N GLU A 90 -12.92 3.09 -0.14
CA GLU A 90 -14.10 3.65 -0.79
C GLU A 90 -14.32 2.88 -2.08
N GLU A 91 -15.35 2.03 -2.09
CA GLU A 91 -15.88 1.48 -3.33
C GLU A 91 -16.47 2.65 -4.10
N GLY A 92 -15.84 3.06 -5.20
CA GLY A 92 -16.44 3.99 -6.13
C GLY A 92 -17.71 3.35 -6.70
N ASP A 93 -18.87 3.96 -6.45
CA ASP A 93 -20.15 3.58 -7.04
C ASP A 93 -19.97 3.40 -8.56
N GLN A 94 -20.44 2.26 -9.07
CA GLN A 94 -20.30 1.82 -10.47
C GLN A 94 -21.03 2.73 -11.47
#